data_AF-A0A7J7P8A5-F1
#
_entry.id   AF-A0A7J7P8A5-F1
#
_cell.length_a   1.000
_cell.length_b   1.000
_cell.length_c   1.000
_cell.angle_alpha   90.00
_cell.angle_beta   90.00
_cell.angle_gamma   90.00
#
_symmetry.space_group_name_H-M   'P 1'
#
loop_
_entity.id
_entity.type
_entity.pdbx_description
1 polymer ?
#
loop_
_entity_poly.entity_id
_entity_poly.type
_entity_poly.pdbx_seq_one_letter_code
_entity_poly.pdbx_strand_id
1 'polypeptide(L)'
;MSMLFEARSYFLSKVVVFKDSLFSYLIKTNSGKSLESAIRGWLPKELENANVVEYSTNFTVPSYFGCLGVVLVTNLQSKEFYLMEIVAYLPLQTPDILKDLRREDLLSIRGNGKGERKHFERVYDYTTYNDLGNPDKDDDLGRPVLGGHERPYPRRCRTGRLPTNTATFSNEDTPFTCFTEIDKLHNYGVLVKHNEDQKDVFEKLLLSSLIKKAINAGEGLFKYSIPAIISRDRFSWLRDNEFARQALAGVNPVNIENLKEFLILSKLDPAIYGPPELLITKELIDQELE
;
A
#
# COMPACT_ATOMS: atom_id res chain seq x y z
N MET A 1 2.01 -27.36 -29.80
CA MET A 1 2.03 -27.13 -28.35
C MET A 1 1.05 -26.01 -28.08
N SER A 2 -0.05 -26.29 -27.39
CA SER A 2 -1.06 -25.32 -26.99
C SER A 2 -0.56 -24.58 -25.74
N MET A 3 -0.45 -23.26 -25.78
CA MET A 3 -0.26 -22.45 -24.57
C MET A 3 -1.60 -21.82 -24.22
N LEU A 4 -2.12 -22.17 -23.04
CA LEU A 4 -3.25 -21.49 -22.43
C LEU A 4 -2.74 -20.17 -21.85
N PHE A 5 -3.33 -19.05 -22.25
CA PHE A 5 -3.12 -17.76 -21.61
C PHE A 5 -4.36 -17.46 -20.76
N GLU A 6 -4.21 -17.27 -19.45
CA GLU A 6 -5.31 -16.75 -18.63
C GLU A 6 -5.11 -15.23 -18.48
N ALA A 7 -5.89 -14.44 -19.23
CA ALA A 7 -5.97 -13.00 -19.09
C ALA A 7 -7.33 -12.62 -18.54
N ARG A 8 -7.41 -11.85 -17.45
CA ARG A 8 -8.67 -11.40 -16.85
C ARG A 8 -8.93 -9.95 -17.21
N SER A 9 -10.15 -9.67 -17.64
CA SER A 9 -10.62 -8.30 -17.79
C SER A 9 -11.83 -8.06 -16.89
N TYR A 10 -11.75 -7.00 -16.07
CA TYR A 10 -12.87 -6.54 -15.24
C TYR A 10 -13.70 -5.52 -16.04
N PHE A 11 -14.57 -6.00 -16.93
CA PHE A 11 -15.55 -5.13 -17.58
C PHE A 11 -16.85 -5.10 -16.77
N LEU A 12 -17.23 -3.92 -16.25
CA LEU A 12 -18.46 -3.69 -15.48
C LEU A 12 -19.75 -3.67 -16.32
N SER A 13 -19.73 -4.10 -17.58
CA SER A 13 -20.89 -4.10 -18.48
C SER A 13 -20.95 -5.36 -19.33
N LYS A 14 -22.10 -6.05 -19.28
CA LYS A 14 -22.34 -7.44 -19.70
C LYS A 14 -22.27 -7.78 -21.19
N VAL A 15 -21.84 -6.90 -22.09
CA VAL A 15 -21.66 -7.26 -23.50
C VAL A 15 -20.49 -6.49 -24.07
N VAL A 16 -19.43 -7.19 -24.45
CA VAL A 16 -18.38 -6.61 -25.29
C VAL A 16 -18.17 -7.52 -26.50
N VAL A 17 -18.79 -7.14 -27.61
CA VAL A 17 -18.56 -7.76 -28.92
C VAL A 17 -17.33 -7.10 -29.51
N PHE A 18 -16.24 -7.85 -29.63
CA PHE A 18 -15.01 -7.35 -30.23
C PHE A 18 -14.85 -7.87 -31.66
N LYS A 19 -14.61 -6.94 -32.59
CA LYS A 19 -14.37 -7.21 -34.01
C LYS A 19 -12.89 -6.97 -34.30
N ASP A 20 -12.24 -7.99 -34.86
CA ASP A 20 -10.90 -8.02 -35.45
C ASP A 20 -9.67 -7.67 -34.56
N SER A 21 -8.77 -8.66 -34.41
CA SER A 21 -7.35 -8.59 -34.01
C SER A 21 -7.00 -7.79 -32.74
N LEU A 22 -7.09 -8.43 -31.56
CA LEU A 22 -6.86 -7.78 -30.26
C LEU A 22 -5.38 -7.77 -29.77
N PHE A 23 -4.57 -8.75 -30.17
CA PHE A 23 -3.21 -8.95 -29.65
C PHE A 23 -2.28 -9.51 -30.72
N SER A 24 -1.05 -8.98 -30.79
CA SER A 24 0.07 -9.64 -31.46
C SER A 24 0.98 -10.26 -30.42
N TYR A 25 1.52 -11.44 -30.73
CA TYR A 25 2.60 -12.01 -29.95
C TYR A 25 3.83 -12.27 -30.80
N LEU A 26 5.01 -12.02 -30.21
CA LEU A 26 6.31 -12.39 -30.77
C LEU A 26 6.86 -13.55 -29.97
N ILE A 27 7.02 -14.72 -30.60
CA ILE A 27 7.70 -15.85 -30.00
C ILE A 27 9.18 -15.73 -30.34
N LYS A 28 10.05 -15.60 -29.34
CA LYS A 28 11.48 -15.89 -29.52
C LYS A 28 11.79 -17.26 -28.95
N THR A 29 12.40 -18.12 -29.76
CA THR A 29 12.79 -19.46 -29.32
C THR A 29 14.29 -19.59 -29.09
N ASN A 30 14.70 -20.73 -28.55
CA ASN A 30 16.10 -21.01 -28.21
C ASN A 30 17.07 -21.01 -29.41
N SER A 31 16.56 -20.86 -30.64
CA SER A 31 17.34 -20.73 -31.88
C SER A 31 17.43 -19.30 -32.41
N GLY A 32 16.87 -18.30 -31.71
CA GLY A 32 16.94 -16.87 -32.08
C GLY A 32 15.92 -16.45 -33.15
N LYS A 33 15.08 -17.38 -33.59
CA LYS A 33 14.02 -17.14 -34.58
C LYS A 33 12.82 -16.47 -33.92
N SER A 34 12.16 -15.59 -34.67
CA SER A 34 10.94 -14.91 -34.24
C SER A 34 9.74 -15.18 -35.15
N LEU A 35 8.57 -15.40 -34.56
CA LEU A 35 7.29 -15.49 -35.28
C LEU A 35 6.30 -14.50 -34.68
N GLU A 36 5.76 -13.63 -35.52
CA GLU A 36 4.66 -12.74 -35.16
C GLU A 36 3.34 -13.32 -35.65
N SER A 37 2.32 -13.33 -34.80
CA SER A 37 0.97 -13.71 -35.20
C SER A 37 -0.07 -12.93 -34.42
N ALA A 38 -1.21 -12.67 -35.07
CA ALA A 38 -2.39 -12.10 -34.45
C ALA A 38 -3.32 -13.22 -33.99
N ILE A 39 -3.78 -13.15 -32.75
CA ILE A 39 -4.74 -14.13 -32.22
C ILE A 39 -6.10 -13.87 -32.86
N ARG A 40 -6.57 -14.80 -33.70
CA ARG A 40 -7.92 -14.80 -34.30
C ARG A 40 -8.80 -15.84 -33.61
N GLY A 41 -10.05 -15.49 -33.29
CA GLY A 41 -11.05 -16.43 -32.76
C GLY A 41 -11.05 -16.57 -31.23
N TRP A 42 -11.40 -15.50 -30.52
CA TRP A 42 -11.61 -15.50 -29.07
C TRP A 42 -12.99 -16.10 -28.76
N LEU A 43 -13.05 -17.18 -27.98
CA LEU A 43 -14.29 -17.72 -27.42
C LEU A 43 -14.28 -17.45 -25.91
N PRO A 44 -15.21 -16.64 -25.37
CA PRO A 44 -15.33 -16.47 -23.94
C PRO A 44 -15.73 -17.80 -23.32
N LYS A 45 -14.96 -18.29 -22.36
CA LYS A 45 -15.41 -19.33 -21.45
C LYS A 45 -15.86 -18.64 -20.17
N GLU A 46 -17.16 -18.67 -19.88
CA GLU A 46 -17.66 -18.18 -18.61
C GLU A 46 -17.15 -19.11 -17.49
N LEU A 47 -16.37 -18.54 -16.57
CA LEU A 47 -16.04 -19.19 -15.31
C LEU A 47 -17.15 -18.89 -14.29
N GLU A 48 -17.31 -19.78 -13.30
CA GLU A 48 -18.32 -19.65 -12.23
C GLU A 48 -18.22 -18.32 -11.44
N ASN A 49 -17.11 -17.58 -11.58
CA ASN A 49 -16.91 -16.25 -11.03
C ASN A 49 -17.32 -15.15 -12.02
N ALA A 50 -18.38 -14.40 -11.69
CA ALA A 50 -19.07 -13.42 -12.56
C ALA A 50 -18.23 -12.26 -13.17
N ASN A 51 -16.94 -12.14 -12.84
CA ASN A 51 -16.05 -11.07 -13.29
C ASN A 51 -14.77 -11.57 -13.98
N VAL A 52 -14.72 -12.85 -14.34
CA VAL A 52 -13.55 -13.49 -14.93
C VAL A 52 -13.92 -14.01 -16.31
N VAL A 53 -13.26 -13.48 -17.33
CA VAL A 53 -13.30 -14.03 -18.68
C VAL A 53 -11.94 -14.67 -18.93
N GLU A 54 -11.91 -15.96 -19.28
CA GLU A 54 -10.71 -16.68 -19.69
C GLU A 54 -10.60 -16.67 -21.21
N TYR A 55 -9.38 -16.50 -21.72
CA TYR A 55 -9.13 -16.38 -23.16
C TYR A 55 -8.03 -17.33 -23.63
N SER A 56 -8.41 -18.49 -24.15
CA SER A 56 -7.46 -19.46 -24.69
C SER A 56 -7.22 -19.25 -26.19
N THR A 57 -5.98 -19.44 -26.63
CA THR A 57 -5.67 -19.53 -28.07
C THR A 57 -4.68 -20.65 -28.33
N ASN A 58 -4.86 -21.32 -29.46
CA ASN A 58 -3.91 -22.30 -29.95
C ASN A 58 -3.11 -21.67 -31.09
N PHE A 59 -1.80 -21.83 -31.05
CA PHE A 59 -0.93 -21.46 -32.16
C PHE A 59 0.02 -22.59 -32.50
N THR A 60 0.40 -22.64 -33.77
CA THR A 60 1.31 -23.67 -34.29
C THR A 60 2.70 -23.06 -34.41
N VAL A 61 3.63 -23.65 -33.68
CA VAL A 61 5.05 -23.31 -33.74
C VAL A 61 5.72 -24.34 -34.65
N PRO A 62 6.36 -23.95 -35.76
CA PRO A 62 7.02 -24.93 -36.62
C PRO A 62 8.09 -25.70 -35.85
N SER A 63 8.22 -27.00 -36.12
CA SER A 63 9.08 -27.91 -35.35
C SER A 63 10.56 -27.46 -35.26
N TYR A 64 11.04 -26.72 -36.25
CA TYR A 64 12.40 -26.18 -36.31
C TYR A 64 12.67 -24.98 -35.39
N PHE A 65 11.66 -24.47 -34.69
CA PHE A 65 11.81 -23.36 -33.74
C PHE A 65 12.30 -23.83 -32.36
N GLY A 66 12.06 -25.07 -31.96
CA GLY A 66 12.42 -25.58 -30.62
C GLY A 66 11.44 -25.14 -29.52
N CYS A 67 11.88 -25.16 -28.25
CA CYS A 67 11.05 -24.85 -27.09
C CYS A 67 10.74 -23.34 -26.97
N LEU A 68 9.56 -23.03 -26.43
CA LEU A 68 9.06 -21.67 -26.22
C LEU A 68 9.67 -21.07 -24.95
N GLY A 69 10.25 -19.87 -25.08
CA GLY A 69 10.98 -19.21 -24.00
C GLY A 69 10.40 -17.88 -23.54
N VAL A 70 9.98 -17.02 -24.48
CA VAL A 70 9.38 -15.70 -24.21
C VAL A 70 8.22 -15.46 -25.15
N VAL A 71 7.16 -14.84 -24.60
CA VAL A 71 6.00 -14.36 -25.35
C VAL A 71 5.89 -12.86 -25.10
N LEU A 72 6.03 -12.06 -26.16
CA LEU A 72 5.63 -10.65 -26.11
C LEU A 72 4.11 -10.58 -26.25
N VAL A 73 3.43 -9.78 -25.44
CA VAL A 73 1.98 -9.56 -25.57
C VAL A 73 1.75 -8.07 -25.78
N THR A 74 1.13 -7.71 -26.90
CA THR A 74 0.80 -6.31 -27.23
C THR A 74 -0.69 -6.08 -27.09
N ASN A 75 -1.09 -5.21 -26.15
CA ASN A 75 -2.48 -4.78 -26.04
C ASN A 75 -2.83 -3.75 -27.12
N LEU A 76 -3.76 -4.06 -28.02
CA LEU A 76 -4.24 -3.11 -29.04
C LEU A 76 -5.54 -2.39 -28.62
N GLN A 77 -6.04 -2.63 -27.41
CA GLN A 77 -7.26 -1.99 -26.91
C GLN A 77 -6.98 -0.65 -26.25
N SER A 78 -8.02 0.19 -26.17
CA SER A 78 -7.98 1.47 -25.44
C SER A 78 -7.97 1.30 -23.92
N LYS A 79 -8.29 0.10 -23.41
CA LYS A 79 -8.33 -0.22 -21.98
C LYS A 79 -7.28 -1.27 -21.63
N GLU A 80 -6.70 -1.12 -20.45
CA GLU A 80 -5.80 -2.11 -19.84
C GLU A 80 -6.56 -3.37 -19.41
N PHE A 81 -5.84 -4.49 -19.33
CA PHE A 81 -6.34 -5.76 -18.78
C PHE A 81 -5.27 -6.35 -17.86
N TYR A 82 -5.67 -7.27 -17.00
CA TYR A 82 -4.78 -7.91 -16.04
C TYR A 82 -4.40 -9.32 -16.52
N LEU A 83 -3.11 -9.54 -16.77
CA LEU A 83 -2.58 -10.85 -17.13
C LEU A 83 -2.29 -11.65 -15.85
N MET A 84 -2.91 -12.82 -15.69
CA MET A 84 -2.88 -13.57 -14.42
C MET A 84 -1.64 -14.43 -14.25
N GLU A 85 -1.28 -15.20 -15.29
CA GLU A 85 -0.26 -16.23 -15.17
C GLU A 85 0.74 -16.18 -16.33
N ILE A 86 2.02 -16.15 -15.96
CA ILE A 86 3.15 -16.44 -16.84
C ILE A 86 4.11 -17.34 -16.03
N VAL A 87 4.58 -18.43 -16.62
CA VAL A 87 5.58 -19.32 -16.01
C VAL A 87 6.94 -18.62 -15.97
N ALA A 88 7.56 -18.55 -14.78
CA ALA A 88 8.86 -17.88 -14.56
C ALA A 88 9.99 -18.88 -14.23
N TYR A 89 11.21 -18.57 -14.68
CA TYR A 89 12.43 -19.35 -14.42
C TYR A 89 13.39 -18.58 -13.51
N LEU A 90 14.13 -19.31 -12.67
CA LEU A 90 15.24 -18.73 -11.88
C LEU A 90 16.35 -18.19 -12.81
N PRO A 91 17.15 -17.20 -12.36
CA PRO A 91 18.25 -16.66 -13.17
C PRO A 91 19.22 -17.75 -13.69
N LEU A 92 19.57 -18.71 -12.84
CA LEU A 92 20.47 -19.83 -13.19
C LEU A 92 19.82 -20.85 -14.14
N GLN A 93 18.49 -20.86 -14.22
CA GLN A 93 17.72 -21.71 -15.13
C GLN A 93 17.32 -20.99 -16.42
N THR A 94 17.72 -19.71 -16.57
CA THR A 94 17.43 -18.94 -17.78
C THR A 94 18.30 -19.44 -18.93
N PRO A 95 17.70 -19.95 -20.04
CA PRO A 95 18.46 -20.37 -21.22
C PRO A 95 19.37 -19.24 -21.73
N ASP A 96 20.56 -19.57 -22.22
CA ASP A 96 21.59 -18.58 -22.61
C ASP A 96 21.07 -17.51 -23.56
N ILE A 97 20.26 -17.90 -24.53
CA ILE A 97 19.67 -17.01 -25.54
C ILE A 97 18.65 -16.00 -24.99
N LEU A 98 18.10 -16.24 -23.80
CA LEU A 98 17.16 -15.33 -23.14
C LEU A 98 17.84 -14.39 -22.14
N LYS A 99 19.14 -14.58 -21.89
CA LYS A 99 19.89 -13.75 -20.91
C LYS A 99 19.91 -12.27 -21.32
N ASP A 100 20.02 -11.99 -22.61
CA ASP A 100 20.04 -10.62 -23.11
C ASP A 100 18.66 -9.95 -22.96
N LEU A 101 17.59 -10.65 -23.32
CA LEU A 101 16.21 -10.18 -23.11
C LEU A 101 15.91 -9.95 -21.63
N ARG A 102 16.34 -10.86 -20.76
CA ARG A 102 16.22 -10.70 -19.31
C ARG A 102 16.98 -9.47 -18.82
N ARG A 103 18.18 -9.20 -19.35
CA ARG A 103 18.97 -8.01 -19.01
C ARG A 103 18.27 -6.72 -19.49
N GLU A 104 17.74 -6.72 -20.71
CA GLU A 104 17.02 -5.58 -21.29
C GLU A 104 15.75 -5.24 -20.48
N ASP A 105 14.96 -6.25 -20.09
CA ASP A 105 13.76 -6.04 -19.25
C ASP A 105 14.13 -5.46 -17.87
N LEU A 106 15.20 -5.97 -17.24
CA LEU A 106 15.70 -5.43 -15.97
C LEU A 106 16.19 -3.98 -16.10
N LEU A 107 16.83 -3.61 -17.21
CA LEU A 107 17.25 -2.23 -17.48
C LEU A 107 16.04 -1.32 -17.70
N SER A 108 15.01 -1.79 -18.41
CA SER A 108 13.74 -1.09 -18.61
C SER A 108 13.03 -0.81 -17.28
N ILE A 109 12.94 -1.83 -16.42
CA ILE A 109 12.34 -1.76 -15.07
C ILE A 109 13.15 -0.86 -14.13
N ARG A 110 14.47 -0.73 -14.30
CA ARG A 110 15.26 0.24 -13.53
C ARG A 110 15.04 1.68 -14.00
N GLY A 111 14.85 1.88 -15.30
CA GLY A 111 14.75 3.19 -15.92
C GLY A 111 16.06 4.00 -15.86
N ASN A 112 15.93 5.31 -15.95
CA ASN A 112 17.06 6.25 -16.13
C ASN A 112 17.22 7.29 -15.00
N GLY A 113 16.47 7.14 -13.91
CA GLY A 113 16.49 8.06 -12.77
C GLY A 113 15.87 9.45 -12.99
N LYS A 114 15.20 9.67 -14.13
CA LYS A 114 14.63 10.97 -14.52
C LYS A 114 13.12 10.89 -14.74
N GLY A 115 12.48 12.06 -14.90
CA GLY A 115 11.06 12.20 -15.20
C GLY A 115 10.12 11.93 -14.03
N GLU A 116 8.86 12.33 -14.19
CA GLU A 116 7.76 11.99 -13.27
C GLU A 116 7.21 10.60 -13.62
N ARG A 117 6.86 9.81 -12.60
CA ARG A 117 6.27 8.48 -12.80
C ARG A 117 4.83 8.55 -13.28
N LYS A 118 4.51 7.77 -14.31
CA LYS A 118 3.14 7.60 -14.82
C LYS A 118 2.55 6.28 -14.33
N HIS A 119 1.21 6.20 -14.27
CA HIS A 119 0.52 5.06 -13.65
C HIS A 119 0.80 3.71 -14.34
N PHE A 120 1.13 3.72 -15.64
CA PHE A 120 1.43 2.54 -16.44
C PHE A 120 2.92 2.17 -16.48
N GLU A 121 3.81 2.97 -15.88
CA GLU A 121 5.23 2.69 -15.86
C GLU A 121 5.57 1.61 -14.82
N ARG A 122 6.47 0.69 -15.19
CA ARG A 122 7.03 -0.35 -14.30
C ARG A 122 8.46 0.00 -13.87
N VAL A 123 8.74 1.29 -13.69
CA VAL A 123 10.07 1.81 -13.37
C VAL A 123 10.26 1.91 -11.85
N TYR A 124 11.24 1.19 -11.32
CA TYR A 124 11.60 1.16 -9.91
C TYR A 124 12.96 1.81 -9.70
N ASP A 125 12.92 2.92 -8.98
CA ASP A 125 14.09 3.67 -8.57
C ASP A 125 13.84 4.25 -7.17
N TYR A 126 14.89 4.73 -6.52
CA TYR A 126 14.87 5.07 -5.10
C TYR A 126 15.18 6.54 -4.86
N THR A 127 14.57 7.12 -3.84
CA THR A 127 14.90 8.46 -3.36
C THR A 127 14.60 8.57 -1.86
N THR A 128 14.96 9.72 -1.27
CA THR A 128 14.71 10.05 0.14
C THR A 128 13.24 10.42 0.39
N TYR A 129 12.85 10.49 1.66
CA TYR A 129 11.58 11.06 2.09
C TYR A 129 11.70 12.58 2.14
N ASN A 130 11.50 13.20 0.99
CA ASN A 130 11.46 14.65 0.79
C ASN A 130 10.06 15.14 0.39
N ASP A 131 9.05 14.29 0.53
CA ASP A 131 7.69 14.44 0.05
C ASP A 131 6.64 14.35 1.18
N LEU A 132 7.07 14.52 2.44
CA LEU A 132 6.21 14.51 3.63
C LEU A 132 5.74 15.91 4.05
N GLY A 133 6.55 16.94 3.79
CA GLY A 133 6.24 18.33 4.14
C GLY A 133 5.49 19.04 3.01
N ASN A 134 4.90 20.19 3.35
CA ASN A 134 4.23 21.07 2.40
C ASN A 134 4.56 22.55 2.65
N PRO A 135 5.84 22.95 2.58
CA PRO A 135 6.28 24.31 2.90
C PRO A 135 5.69 25.37 1.96
N ASP A 136 5.36 25.02 0.71
CA ASP A 136 4.77 25.97 -0.26
C ASP A 136 3.37 26.46 0.17
N LYS A 137 2.67 25.69 1.01
CA LYS A 137 1.36 26.07 1.57
C LYS A 137 1.52 26.90 2.84
N ASP A 138 2.44 26.51 3.71
CA ASP A 138 2.67 27.09 5.02
C ASP A 138 4.06 26.64 5.50
N ASP A 139 4.88 27.59 5.94
CA ASP A 139 6.23 27.33 6.43
C ASP A 139 6.24 26.33 7.60
N ASP A 140 5.19 26.32 8.43
CA ASP A 140 5.03 25.39 9.56
C ASP A 140 4.75 23.93 9.11
N LEU A 141 4.36 23.75 7.85
CA LEU A 141 4.22 22.43 7.23
C LEU A 141 5.53 21.92 6.61
N GLY A 142 6.62 22.67 6.73
CA GLY A 142 7.97 22.22 6.39
C GLY A 142 8.38 20.99 7.21
N ARG A 143 8.98 19.99 6.56
CA ARG A 143 9.51 18.79 7.21
C ARG A 143 10.93 18.51 6.74
N PRO A 144 11.83 18.06 7.63
CA PRO A 144 13.19 17.71 7.23
C PRO A 144 13.18 16.49 6.30
N VAL A 145 14.16 16.43 5.40
CA VAL A 145 14.34 15.27 4.53
C VAL A 145 14.89 14.09 5.34
N LEU A 146 14.28 12.91 5.19
CA LEU A 146 14.76 11.67 5.81
C LEU A 146 15.42 10.75 4.78
N GLY A 147 16.57 10.19 5.15
CA GLY A 147 17.42 9.35 4.30
C GLY A 147 18.80 9.94 4.00
N GLY A 148 19.11 11.15 4.45
CA GLY A 148 20.44 11.75 4.29
C GLY A 148 21.49 11.16 5.24
N HIS A 149 22.72 11.69 5.18
CA HIS A 149 23.78 11.35 6.13
C HIS A 149 23.43 11.81 7.55
N GLU A 150 22.85 13.00 7.69
CA GLU A 150 22.44 13.57 8.99
C GLU A 150 21.21 12.87 9.59
N ARG A 151 20.30 12.41 8.73
CA ARG A 151 19.04 11.76 9.13
C ARG A 151 18.89 10.45 8.37
N PRO A 152 19.64 9.39 8.75
CA PRO A 152 19.60 8.12 8.07
C PRO A 152 18.19 7.53 8.14
N TYR A 153 17.69 7.04 7.01
CA TYR A 153 16.37 6.43 6.88
C TYR A 153 16.32 5.55 5.62
N PRO A 154 15.49 4.48 5.59
CA PRO A 154 15.24 3.72 4.38
C PRO A 154 14.85 4.61 3.20
N ARG A 155 15.20 4.18 1.99
CA ARG A 155 14.76 4.83 0.76
C ARG A 155 13.34 4.41 0.40
N ARG A 156 12.63 5.28 -0.30
CA ARG A 156 11.30 5.01 -0.88
C ARG A 156 11.35 5.01 -2.40
N CYS A 157 10.30 4.50 -3.04
CA CYS A 157 10.19 4.51 -4.50
C CYS A 157 10.09 5.95 -5.04
N ARG A 158 10.94 6.29 -6.01
CA ARG A 158 11.00 7.60 -6.65
C ARG A 158 9.73 7.84 -7.47
N THR A 159 9.01 8.90 -7.13
CA THR A 159 7.78 9.35 -7.84
C THR A 159 8.08 10.39 -8.91
N GLY A 160 9.15 11.18 -8.74
CA GLY A 160 9.54 12.24 -9.69
C GLY A 160 8.53 13.39 -9.82
N ARG A 161 7.51 13.44 -8.95
CA ARG A 161 6.57 14.56 -8.86
C ARG A 161 7.31 15.80 -8.37
N LEU A 162 6.91 16.96 -8.88
CA LEU A 162 7.28 18.23 -8.29
C LEU A 162 6.59 18.39 -6.92
N PRO A 163 7.17 19.21 -6.02
CA PRO A 163 6.51 19.58 -4.76
C PRO A 163 5.09 20.12 -5.00
N THR A 164 4.20 19.87 -4.05
CA THR A 164 2.76 20.10 -4.19
C THR A 164 2.32 21.53 -3.91
N ASN A 165 1.45 22.05 -4.78
CA ASN A 165 0.51 23.11 -4.47
C ASN A 165 -0.79 22.50 -3.90
N THR A 166 -0.95 22.61 -2.58
CA THR A 166 -2.21 22.51 -1.78
C THR A 166 -2.84 21.14 -1.44
N ALA A 167 -3.16 21.02 -0.14
CA ALA A 167 -4.39 20.42 0.40
C ALA A 167 -4.70 21.09 1.75
N THR A 168 -5.95 21.50 1.96
CA THR A 168 -6.42 22.26 3.15
C THR A 168 -7.13 21.32 4.11
N PHE A 169 -6.65 21.26 5.36
CA PHE A 169 -7.41 20.73 6.49
C PHE A 169 -7.76 21.91 7.39
N SER A 170 -9.00 21.96 7.87
CA SER A 170 -9.49 22.97 8.81
C SER A 170 -8.98 22.67 10.22
N ASN A 171 -8.37 23.65 10.88
CA ASN A 171 -7.71 23.55 12.20
C ASN A 171 -8.65 23.86 13.39
N GLU A 172 -9.93 23.47 13.33
CA GLU A 172 -10.81 23.65 14.50
C GLU A 172 -10.76 22.41 15.40
N ASP A 173 -9.75 22.33 16.26
CA ASP A 173 -9.65 21.31 17.30
C ASP A 173 -10.51 21.71 18.51
N THR A 174 -11.71 21.11 18.64
CA THR A 174 -12.49 21.19 19.88
C THR A 174 -12.10 20.02 20.80
N PRO A 175 -11.54 20.28 21.99
CA PRO A 175 -11.13 19.20 22.90
C PRO A 175 -12.34 18.53 23.54
N PHE A 176 -12.22 17.23 23.85
CA PHE A 176 -13.20 16.52 24.68
C PHE A 176 -13.14 17.01 26.13
N THR A 177 -14.30 17.21 26.75
CA THR A 177 -14.40 17.68 28.14
C THR A 177 -14.41 16.54 29.17
N CYS A 178 -14.83 15.33 28.78
CA CYS A 178 -14.85 14.15 29.65
C CYS A 178 -14.92 12.83 28.85
N PHE A 179 -14.64 11.70 29.52
CA PHE A 179 -14.68 10.37 28.87
C PHE A 179 -16.03 10.01 28.26
N THR A 180 -17.13 10.57 28.78
CA THR A 180 -18.47 10.30 28.20
C THR A 180 -18.61 10.85 26.78
N GLU A 181 -17.89 11.91 26.43
CA GLU A 181 -17.90 12.44 25.06
C GLU A 181 -17.17 11.51 24.08
N ILE A 182 -16.13 10.83 24.56
CA ILE A 182 -15.44 9.77 23.79
C ILE A 182 -16.37 8.56 23.64
N ASP A 183 -17.03 8.12 24.72
CA ASP A 183 -18.01 7.02 24.68
C ASP A 183 -19.15 7.28 23.69
N LYS A 184 -19.58 8.54 23.52
CA LYS A 184 -20.64 8.92 22.57
C LYS A 184 -20.27 8.56 21.14
N LEU A 185 -18.99 8.64 20.76
CA LEU A 185 -18.50 8.31 19.41
C LEU A 185 -18.90 6.88 18.97
N HIS A 186 -18.95 5.95 19.93
CA HIS A 186 -19.19 4.53 19.70
C HIS A 186 -20.61 4.09 20.05
N ASN A 187 -21.24 4.74 21.05
CA ASN A 187 -22.56 4.35 21.54
C ASN A 187 -23.69 5.02 20.76
N TYR A 188 -23.58 6.33 20.53
CA TYR A 188 -24.65 7.17 19.97
C TYR A 188 -24.28 7.76 18.60
N GLY A 189 -23.00 7.93 18.32
CA GLY A 189 -22.48 8.62 17.13
C GLY A 189 -22.44 10.14 17.32
N VAL A 190 -21.86 10.83 16.34
CA VAL A 190 -21.76 12.29 16.27
C VAL A 190 -22.49 12.78 15.02
N LEU A 191 -23.32 13.80 15.21
CA LEU A 191 -23.95 14.51 14.10
C LEU A 191 -22.91 15.44 13.48
N VAL A 192 -22.54 15.18 12.23
CA VAL A 192 -21.74 16.10 11.45
C VAL A 192 -22.69 17.15 10.89
N LYS A 193 -22.59 18.40 11.37
CA LYS A 193 -23.42 19.49 10.86
C LYS A 193 -23.04 19.77 9.41
N HIS A 194 -24.04 19.74 8.53
CA HIS A 194 -23.91 20.15 7.14
C HIS A 194 -23.85 21.69 7.11
N ASN A 195 -22.67 22.26 6.91
CA ASN A 195 -22.55 23.67 6.51
C ASN A 195 -22.55 23.73 4.97
N GLU A 196 -23.26 24.68 4.38
CA GLU A 196 -23.38 24.81 2.92
C GLU A 196 -22.02 25.00 2.23
N ASP A 197 -21.04 25.59 2.93
CA ASP A 197 -19.68 25.84 2.43
C ASP A 197 -18.77 24.59 2.45
N GLN A 198 -19.17 23.51 3.13
CA GLN A 198 -18.36 22.28 3.29
C GLN A 198 -18.94 21.06 2.55
N LYS A 199 -19.98 21.27 1.71
CA LYS A 199 -20.68 20.22 0.98
C LYS A 199 -19.74 19.36 0.12
N ASP A 200 -18.82 19.99 -0.59
CA ASP A 200 -17.87 19.33 -1.49
C ASP A 200 -16.81 18.49 -0.73
N VAL A 201 -16.41 18.94 0.46
CA VAL A 201 -15.48 18.20 1.34
C VAL A 201 -16.17 16.99 1.96
N PHE A 202 -17.41 17.17 2.42
CA PHE A 202 -18.21 16.08 2.97
C PHE A 202 -18.50 15.01 1.91
N GLU A 203 -18.89 15.40 0.68
CA GLU A 203 -19.05 14.45 -0.42
C GLU A 203 -17.75 13.71 -0.76
N LYS A 204 -16.61 14.40 -0.82
CA LYS A 204 -15.29 13.76 -1.01
C LYS A 204 -14.92 12.79 0.12
N LEU A 205 -15.23 13.14 1.37
CA LEU A 205 -15.01 12.30 2.55
C LEU A 205 -15.92 11.06 2.53
N LEU A 206 -17.20 11.23 2.18
CA LEU A 206 -18.19 10.17 2.00
C LEU A 206 -17.82 9.20 0.86
N LEU A 207 -17.13 9.66 -0.18
CA LEU A 207 -16.79 8.84 -1.34
C LEU A 207 -15.71 7.77 -1.02
N SER A 208 -14.96 7.92 0.07
CA SER A 208 -14.00 6.92 0.54
C SER A 208 -14.73 5.66 1.05
N SER A 209 -14.36 4.49 0.51
CA SER A 209 -14.96 3.19 0.87
C SER A 209 -14.85 2.83 2.36
N LEU A 210 -13.88 3.41 3.07
CA LEU A 210 -13.67 3.24 4.51
C LEU A 210 -14.72 4.00 5.33
N ILE A 211 -15.11 5.18 4.85
CA ILE A 211 -16.00 6.11 5.57
C ILE A 211 -17.47 5.78 5.32
N LYS A 212 -17.80 5.25 4.12
CA LYS A 212 -19.15 4.77 3.79
C LYS A 212 -19.70 3.75 4.79
N LYS A 213 -18.84 2.96 5.43
CA LYS A 213 -19.26 1.94 6.42
C LYS A 213 -19.63 2.51 7.78
N ALA A 214 -19.20 3.73 8.10
CA ALA A 214 -19.42 4.38 9.40
C ALA A 214 -20.63 5.32 9.42
N ILE A 215 -21.34 5.46 8.30
CA ILE A 215 -22.41 6.44 8.11
C ILE A 215 -23.70 5.71 7.80
N ASN A 216 -24.69 5.92 8.66
CA ASN A 216 -26.04 5.45 8.39
C ASN A 216 -26.68 6.37 7.34
N ALA A 217 -27.07 5.78 6.21
CA ALA A 217 -27.69 6.51 5.10
C ALA A 217 -28.99 7.17 5.56
N GLY A 218 -28.98 8.50 5.71
CA GLY A 218 -30.17 9.31 5.99
C GLY A 218 -29.92 10.58 6.79
N GLU A 219 -29.00 10.59 7.78
CA GLU A 219 -28.94 11.67 8.79
C GLU A 219 -27.53 12.25 9.06
N GLY A 220 -26.49 11.86 8.32
CA GLY A 220 -25.13 12.39 8.57
C GLY A 220 -24.56 12.01 9.95
N LEU A 221 -25.14 10.99 10.60
CA LEU A 221 -24.70 10.45 11.87
C LEU A 221 -23.48 9.54 11.65
N PHE A 222 -22.34 9.96 12.19
CA PHE A 222 -21.10 9.19 12.16
C PHE A 222 -20.97 8.37 13.44
N LYS A 223 -20.94 7.04 13.33
CA LYS A 223 -20.82 6.14 14.49
C LYS A 223 -19.66 5.17 14.28
N TYR A 224 -18.68 5.23 15.17
CA TYR A 224 -17.56 4.28 15.16
C TYR A 224 -18.01 2.91 15.67
N SER A 225 -17.37 1.85 15.20
CA SER A 225 -17.48 0.54 15.85
C SER A 225 -16.92 0.61 17.27
N ILE A 226 -17.46 -0.23 18.15
CA ILE A 226 -16.98 -0.33 19.53
C ILE A 226 -15.59 -0.99 19.51
N PRO A 227 -14.54 -0.34 20.05
CA PRO A 227 -13.21 -0.92 20.13
C PRO A 227 -13.20 -2.21 20.96
N ALA A 228 -12.37 -3.17 20.56
CA ALA A 228 -12.35 -4.49 21.18
C ALA A 228 -12.04 -4.45 22.70
N ILE A 229 -11.15 -3.54 23.11
CA ILE A 229 -10.75 -3.38 24.52
C ILE A 229 -11.91 -3.00 25.45
N ILE A 230 -12.86 -2.17 24.98
CA ILE A 230 -14.01 -1.72 25.77
C ILE A 230 -15.29 -2.52 25.50
N SER A 231 -15.23 -3.53 24.62
CA SER A 231 -16.41 -4.28 24.17
C SER A 231 -17.08 -5.11 25.29
N ARG A 232 -16.28 -5.63 26.22
CA ARG A 232 -16.76 -6.44 27.36
C ARG A 232 -16.79 -5.65 28.66
N ASP A 233 -15.77 -4.82 28.87
CA ASP A 233 -15.62 -4.00 30.06
C ASP A 233 -15.18 -2.60 29.64
N ARG A 234 -16.06 -1.62 29.86
CA ARG A 234 -15.84 -0.22 29.48
C ARG A 234 -14.64 0.40 30.20
N PHE A 235 -14.30 -0.09 31.40
CA PHE A 235 -13.27 0.50 32.26
C PHE A 235 -11.99 -0.34 32.29
N SER A 236 -11.86 -1.36 31.43
CA SER A 236 -10.71 -2.27 31.39
C SER A 236 -9.38 -1.53 31.22
N TRP A 237 -9.34 -0.54 30.35
CA TRP A 237 -8.16 0.26 30.00
C TRP A 237 -7.62 1.13 31.15
N LEU A 238 -8.42 1.37 32.21
CA LEU A 238 -8.00 2.13 33.39
C LEU A 238 -7.25 1.28 34.42
N ARG A 239 -7.22 -0.04 34.26
CA ARG A 239 -6.66 -0.96 35.26
C ARG A 239 -5.19 -1.22 35.00
N ASP A 240 -4.37 -1.20 36.05
CA ASP A 240 -2.92 -1.44 35.95
C ASP A 240 -2.58 -2.82 35.35
N ASN A 241 -3.40 -3.83 35.65
CA ASN A 241 -3.20 -5.17 35.07
C ASN A 241 -3.40 -5.17 33.55
N GLU A 242 -4.34 -4.38 33.01
CA GLU A 242 -4.55 -4.24 31.57
C GLU A 242 -3.46 -3.37 30.93
N PHE A 243 -3.02 -2.31 31.61
CA PHE A 243 -1.87 -1.51 31.20
C PHE A 243 -0.61 -2.39 31.05
N ALA A 244 -0.28 -3.18 32.08
CA ALA A 244 0.86 -4.11 32.06
C ALA A 244 0.67 -5.23 31.01
N ARG A 245 -0.53 -5.79 30.88
CA ARG A 245 -0.83 -6.82 29.86
C ARG A 245 -0.61 -6.29 28.45
N GLN A 246 -0.93 -5.02 28.17
CA GLN A 246 -0.71 -4.43 26.85
C GLN A 246 0.76 -4.29 26.47
N ALA A 247 1.66 -4.14 27.43
CA ALA A 247 3.10 -4.18 27.15
C ALA A 247 3.57 -5.54 26.62
N LEU A 248 2.87 -6.63 26.96
CA LEU A 248 3.19 -8.00 26.53
C LEU A 248 2.33 -8.52 25.37
N ALA A 249 1.08 -8.06 25.27
CA ALA A 249 0.07 -8.60 24.35
C ALA A 249 -0.92 -7.52 23.87
N GLY A 250 -0.48 -6.26 23.81
CA GLY A 250 -1.22 -5.14 23.25
C GLY A 250 -0.82 -4.85 21.80
N VAL A 251 -0.98 -3.58 21.39
CA VAL A 251 -0.69 -3.13 20.02
C VAL A 251 0.82 -3.15 19.73
N ASN A 252 1.67 -2.91 20.74
CA ASN A 252 3.12 -2.86 20.61
C ASN A 252 3.83 -3.74 21.66
N PRO A 253 3.84 -5.08 21.47
CA PRO A 253 4.35 -6.03 22.45
C PRO A 253 5.88 -6.27 22.37
N VAL A 254 6.63 -5.46 21.61
CA VAL A 254 8.04 -5.73 21.28
C VAL A 254 9.05 -4.81 21.97
N ASN A 255 8.58 -3.85 22.79
CA ASN A 255 9.44 -2.84 23.41
C ASN A 255 9.79 -3.11 24.87
N ILE A 256 9.12 -4.06 25.54
CA ILE A 256 9.40 -4.35 26.94
C ILE A 256 10.74 -5.09 27.07
N GLU A 257 11.58 -4.63 27.98
CA GLU A 257 12.89 -5.21 28.27
C GLU A 257 12.99 -5.62 29.75
N ASN A 258 13.74 -6.70 30.01
CA ASN A 258 14.00 -7.13 31.37
C ASN A 258 15.07 -6.23 32.01
N LEU A 259 14.76 -5.68 33.17
CA LEU A 259 15.69 -4.90 33.97
C LEU A 259 16.72 -5.80 34.66
N LYS A 260 17.97 -5.77 34.19
CA LYS A 260 19.06 -6.61 34.73
C LYS A 260 19.71 -6.05 35.99
N GLU A 261 19.80 -4.73 36.11
CA GLU A 261 20.46 -4.04 37.22
C GLU A 261 19.63 -2.83 37.62
N PHE A 262 19.49 -2.57 38.92
CA PHE A 262 18.58 -1.55 39.44
C PHE A 262 19.08 -0.10 39.26
N LEU A 263 20.39 0.08 39.01
CA LEU A 263 20.97 1.38 38.68
C LEU A 263 20.82 1.65 37.17
N ILE A 264 19.61 1.96 36.73
CA ILE A 264 19.39 2.41 35.34
C ILE A 264 20.00 3.81 35.26
N LEU A 265 21.09 3.95 34.51
CA LEU A 265 21.67 5.25 34.21
C LEU A 265 21.35 5.61 32.76
N SER A 266 20.93 6.85 32.55
CA SER A 266 20.78 7.38 31.20
C SER A 266 22.13 7.42 30.49
N LYS A 267 22.13 6.99 29.22
CA LYS A 267 23.31 7.10 28.33
C LYS A 267 23.36 8.44 27.59
N LEU A 268 22.40 9.33 27.83
CA LEU A 268 22.35 10.67 27.24
C LEU A 268 23.40 11.57 27.89
N ASP A 269 23.85 12.59 27.17
CA ASP A 269 24.85 13.54 27.65
C ASP A 269 24.31 14.38 28.82
N PRO A 270 24.88 14.26 30.03
CA PRO A 270 24.42 15.03 31.19
C PRO A 270 24.60 16.55 31.05
N ALA A 271 25.52 17.01 30.20
CA ALA A 271 25.70 18.44 29.95
C ALA A 271 24.51 19.05 29.19
N ILE A 272 23.79 18.22 28.41
CA ILE A 272 22.61 18.63 27.65
C ILE A 272 21.33 18.38 28.45
N TYR A 273 21.23 17.22 29.11
CA TYR A 273 19.99 16.71 29.69
C TYR A 273 19.95 16.70 31.22
N GLY A 274 21.04 17.05 31.90
CA GLY A 274 21.15 17.04 33.36
C GLY A 274 21.58 15.68 33.94
N PRO A 275 21.46 15.50 35.27
CA PRO A 275 21.96 14.31 35.96
C PRO A 275 21.37 12.99 35.40
N PRO A 276 22.18 11.95 35.17
CA PRO A 276 21.74 10.70 34.54
C PRO A 276 21.05 9.72 35.51
N GLU A 277 21.07 10.00 36.81
CA GLU A 277 20.52 9.14 37.86
C GLU A 277 19.00 9.14 37.86
N LEU A 278 18.40 7.96 38.05
CA LEU A 278 16.96 7.85 38.26
C LEU A 278 16.54 8.36 39.65
N LEU A 279 15.39 9.01 39.69
CA LEU A 279 14.72 9.39 40.94
C LEU A 279 13.98 8.22 41.61
N ILE A 280 13.69 7.15 40.87
CA ILE A 280 13.03 5.94 41.39
C ILE A 280 14.10 5.07 42.07
N THR A 281 14.01 4.95 43.40
CA THR A 281 14.91 4.11 44.19
C THR A 281 14.25 2.78 44.54
N LYS A 282 15.05 1.82 45.00
CA LYS A 282 14.57 0.47 45.32
C LYS A 282 13.63 0.51 46.52
N GLU A 283 13.97 1.34 47.48
CA GLU A 283 13.21 1.56 48.70
C GLU A 283 11.80 2.09 48.39
N LEU A 284 11.66 2.96 47.39
CA LEU A 284 10.35 3.47 46.96
C LEU A 284 9.49 2.37 46.33
N ILE A 285 10.07 1.47 45.54
CA ILE A 285 9.33 0.37 44.94
C ILE A 285 8.94 -0.66 46.00
N ASP A 286 9.85 -1.01 46.90
CA ASP A 286 9.59 -1.97 47.96
C ASP A 286 8.45 -1.49 48.88
N GLN A 287 8.31 -0.18 49.12
CA GLN A 287 7.19 0.41 49.86
C GLN A 287 5.82 0.27 49.17
N GLU A 288 5.78 0.24 47.84
CA GLU A 288 4.54 0.13 47.06
C GLU A 288 4.14 -1.33 46.78
N LEU A 289 5.02 -2.29 47.12
CA LEU A 289 4.79 -3.72 46.95
C LEU A 289 4.37 -4.45 48.23
N GLU A 290 4.41 -3.78 49.39
CA GLU A 290 3.89 -4.27 50.69
C GLU A 290 2.37 -4.05 50.84
#